data_AF-A0A7R7IYU8-F1
#
_entry.id   AF-A0A7R7IYU8-F1
#
_cell.length_a   1.000
_cell.length_b   1.000
_cell.length_c   1.000
_cell.angle_alpha   90.00
_cell.angle_beta   90.00
_cell.angle_gamma   90.00
#
_symmetry.space_group_name_H-M   'P 1'
#
loop_
_entity.id
_entity.type
_entity.pdbx_description
1 polymer ?
#
loop_
_entity_poly.entity_id
_entity_poly.type
_entity_poly.pdbx_seq_one_letter_code
_entity_poly.pdbx_strand_id
1 'polypeptide(L)'
;MKLKDDGTKNSFEKAYDFLVAFVDRTTDLTVLCVRRIIRFIALPYCFTYEINWKNCSRNKLHVACDFLYIFFKLKYYPNNYSCCRLWTKSKSLWPYYYGSNYDPYQRWRFQRNIYKKENIVIFENKIICYELCKNSEFPIPRQYGVIYPQEAYRDRIRLFMKESDGGKIIIKVYDGMGGKGIVVAYRDGHEVFVKRKSVVCTLDEFELNHPAIVQDYVRQHPSLEAYSPSCNTVRVVTLLKRDCSDVLIIGAFIRFGVGASDIDNLSSGGIAAGVDVASGGVFDTAVDYAGNVYSQHPVSTLCFKGLSIPYWEQLVVLSKKIQWQFPFHKLLGLDICITDSGPVLIEINSEPDMVALEMTYGPILLREEVYNEFKSYDLLLNEPSRNLKFCTN
;
A
#
# COMPACT_ATOMS: atom_id res chain seq x y z
N MET A 1 14.15 -3.14 0.15
CA MET A 1 13.79 -3.37 -1.25
C MET A 1 12.80 -4.54 -1.33
N LYS A 2 11.49 -4.30 -1.43
CA LYS A 2 10.65 -5.25 -2.18
C LYS A 2 10.64 -4.69 -3.60
N LEU A 3 11.63 -5.14 -4.38
CA LEU A 3 11.73 -4.81 -5.80
C LEU A 3 10.59 -5.51 -6.55
N LYS A 4 10.26 -4.99 -7.74
CA LYS A 4 9.33 -5.64 -8.67
C LYS A 4 9.62 -7.13 -8.69
N ASP A 5 8.64 -7.92 -8.27
CA ASP A 5 8.73 -9.37 -8.32
C ASP A 5 8.33 -9.81 -9.74
N ASP A 6 9.23 -9.51 -10.69
CA ASP A 6 9.15 -9.92 -12.09
C ASP A 6 9.69 -11.34 -12.33
N GLY A 7 10.08 -12.03 -11.25
CA GLY A 7 10.54 -13.43 -11.28
C GLY A 7 12.02 -13.61 -11.62
N THR A 8 12.80 -12.54 -11.86
CA THR A 8 14.23 -12.67 -12.18
C THR A 8 15.10 -11.66 -11.43
N LYS A 9 15.45 -12.00 -10.17
CA LYS A 9 16.50 -11.26 -9.45
C LYS A 9 17.88 -11.50 -10.06
N ASN A 10 18.60 -10.44 -10.42
CA ASN A 10 19.98 -10.53 -10.93
C ASN A 10 20.95 -11.03 -9.83
N SER A 11 22.12 -11.55 -10.22
CA SER A 11 23.18 -12.03 -9.32
C SER A 11 23.59 -10.99 -8.27
N PHE A 12 23.63 -9.71 -8.65
CA PHE A 12 23.89 -8.60 -7.72
C PHE A 12 22.80 -8.47 -6.65
N GLU A 13 21.52 -8.58 -7.03
CA GLU A 13 20.39 -8.50 -6.09
C GLU A 13 20.38 -9.68 -5.13
N LYS A 14 20.68 -10.89 -5.63
CA LYS A 14 20.83 -12.08 -4.78
C LYS A 14 21.99 -11.92 -3.78
N ALA A 15 23.13 -11.39 -4.24
CA ALA A 15 24.28 -11.14 -3.38
C ALA A 15 24.00 -10.04 -2.34
N TYR A 16 23.31 -8.96 -2.74
CA TYR A 16 22.87 -7.88 -1.85
C TYR A 16 21.89 -8.40 -0.80
N ASP A 17 20.85 -9.13 -1.21
CA ASP A 17 19.86 -9.72 -0.30
C ASP A 17 20.52 -10.70 0.68
N PHE A 18 21.47 -11.52 0.21
CA PHE A 18 22.25 -12.41 1.07
C PHE A 18 23.09 -11.65 2.10
N LEU A 19 23.81 -10.61 1.68
CA LEU A 19 24.60 -9.74 2.56
C LEU A 19 23.72 -9.05 3.60
N VAL A 20 22.57 -8.50 3.18
CA VAL A 20 21.61 -7.87 4.09
C VAL A 20 21.03 -8.89 5.07
N ALA A 21 20.63 -10.07 4.61
CA ALA A 21 20.07 -11.13 5.45
C ALA A 21 21.10 -11.72 6.44
N PHE A 22 22.37 -11.78 6.05
CA PHE A 22 23.48 -12.18 6.94
C PHE A 22 23.66 -11.15 8.06
N VAL A 23 23.63 -9.86 7.70
CA VAL A 23 23.76 -8.72 8.60
C VAL A 23 22.47 -8.48 9.45
N ASP A 24 21.33 -9.07 9.08
CA ASP A 24 20.06 -9.02 9.83
C ASP A 24 20.01 -9.95 11.05
N ARG A 25 20.99 -10.84 11.23
CA ARG A 25 21.04 -11.76 12.38
C ARG A 25 21.61 -11.13 13.66
N THR A 26 22.00 -9.87 13.62
CA THR A 26 22.63 -9.15 14.73
C THR A 26 22.04 -7.74 14.89
N THR A 27 21.80 -7.33 16.14
CA THR A 27 21.10 -6.07 16.49
C THR A 27 22.02 -4.97 17.02
N ASP A 28 23.32 -5.04 16.72
CA ASP A 28 24.35 -4.16 17.28
C ASP A 28 24.57 -2.87 16.46
N LEU A 29 25.11 -1.81 17.06
CA LEU A 29 25.41 -0.53 16.38
C LEU A 29 26.36 -0.71 15.19
N THR A 30 27.27 -1.68 15.30
CA THR A 30 28.22 -2.10 14.25
C THR A 30 27.50 -2.51 12.96
N VAL A 31 26.33 -3.13 13.07
CA VAL A 31 25.48 -3.57 11.96
C VAL A 31 24.90 -2.39 11.18
N LEU A 32 24.56 -1.29 11.84
CA LEU A 32 24.05 -0.09 11.15
C LEU A 32 25.13 0.59 10.30
N CYS A 33 26.38 0.63 10.78
CA CYS A 33 27.51 1.16 10.03
C CYS A 33 27.81 0.31 8.79
N VAL A 34 27.85 -1.02 8.94
CA VAL A 34 28.05 -1.96 7.82
C VAL A 34 26.93 -1.82 6.78
N ARG A 35 25.67 -1.75 7.21
CA ARG A 35 24.52 -1.51 6.30
C ARG A 35 24.63 -0.20 5.54
N ARG A 36 25.20 0.84 6.16
CA ARG A 36 25.41 2.13 5.50
C ARG A 36 26.50 2.01 4.43
N ILE A 37 27.59 1.31 4.68
CA ILE A 37 28.63 1.03 3.67
C ILE A 37 28.06 0.22 2.51
N ILE A 38 27.35 -0.88 2.79
CA ILE A 38 26.70 -1.70 1.77
C ILE A 38 25.77 -0.84 0.90
N ARG A 39 25.00 0.06 1.52
CA ARG A 39 24.10 0.94 0.76
C ARG A 39 24.78 2.05 -0.01
N PHE A 40 25.91 2.57 0.48
CA PHE A 40 26.75 3.46 -0.31
C PHE A 40 27.24 2.74 -1.58
N ILE A 41 27.73 1.50 -1.44
CA ILE A 41 28.17 0.67 -2.58
C ILE A 41 26.99 0.34 -3.52
N ALA A 42 25.77 0.25 -2.99
CA ALA A 42 24.56 0.02 -3.78
C ALA A 42 23.97 1.29 -4.42
N LEU A 43 24.48 2.50 -4.16
CA LEU A 43 23.96 3.73 -4.78
C LEU A 43 23.97 3.69 -6.33
N PRO A 44 25.04 3.19 -6.99
CA PRO A 44 25.05 3.04 -8.45
C PRO A 44 23.91 2.16 -8.96
N TYR A 45 23.52 1.11 -8.24
CA TYR A 45 22.40 0.26 -8.63
C TYR A 45 21.07 1.04 -8.61
N CYS A 46 20.79 1.78 -7.53
CA CYS A 46 19.59 2.62 -7.46
C CYS A 46 19.58 3.67 -8.59
N PHE A 47 20.75 4.24 -8.89
CA PHE A 47 20.91 5.21 -9.96
C PHE A 47 20.61 4.63 -11.35
N THR A 48 21.02 3.39 -11.61
CA THR A 48 20.83 2.74 -12.90
C THR A 48 19.43 2.16 -13.08
N TYR A 49 18.84 1.58 -12.03
CA TYR A 49 17.63 0.75 -12.16
C TYR A 49 16.37 1.35 -11.56
N GLU A 50 16.47 2.25 -10.56
CA GLU A 50 15.29 2.83 -9.93
C GLU A 50 14.87 4.18 -10.54
N ILE A 51 15.76 4.82 -11.31
CA ILE A 51 15.45 6.07 -12.00
C ILE A 51 14.73 5.80 -13.32
N ASN A 52 13.52 6.33 -13.44
CA ASN A 52 12.84 6.41 -14.72
C ASN A 52 13.41 7.57 -15.56
N TRP A 53 14.47 7.28 -16.32
CA TRP A 53 15.15 8.26 -17.19
C TRP A 53 14.28 8.78 -18.35
N LYS A 54 13.14 8.13 -18.65
CA LYS A 54 12.18 8.67 -19.62
C LYS A 54 11.42 9.89 -19.06
N ASN A 55 11.20 9.91 -17.74
CA ASN A 55 10.44 10.96 -17.05
C ASN A 55 11.33 11.97 -16.31
N CYS A 56 12.55 11.58 -15.98
CA CYS A 56 13.49 12.46 -15.28
C CYS A 56 14.04 13.53 -16.23
N SER A 57 13.72 14.80 -15.96
CA SER A 57 14.20 15.94 -16.75
C SER A 57 15.61 16.41 -16.37
N ARG A 58 16.20 15.84 -15.31
CA ARG A 58 17.56 16.19 -14.86
C ARG A 58 18.60 15.28 -15.49
N ASN A 59 19.77 15.85 -15.76
CA ASN A 59 20.90 15.06 -16.24
C ASN A 59 21.47 14.13 -15.16
N LYS A 60 22.23 13.14 -15.60
CA LYS A 60 22.85 12.10 -14.76
C LYS A 60 23.71 12.66 -13.63
N LEU A 61 24.49 13.72 -13.89
CA LEU A 61 25.37 14.32 -12.88
C LEU A 61 24.57 14.96 -11.74
N HIS A 62 23.52 15.72 -12.07
CA HIS A 62 22.65 16.32 -11.07
C HIS A 62 21.96 15.27 -10.20
N VAL A 63 21.43 14.20 -10.82
CA VAL A 63 20.80 13.10 -10.07
C VAL A 63 21.82 12.40 -9.15
N ALA A 64 23.07 12.22 -9.60
CA ALA A 64 24.13 11.68 -8.75
C ALA A 64 24.43 12.60 -7.55
N CYS A 65 24.53 13.91 -7.76
CA CYS A 65 24.68 14.88 -6.66
C CYS A 65 23.49 14.84 -5.69
N ASP A 66 22.27 14.68 -6.21
CA ASP A 66 21.06 14.57 -5.41
C ASP A 66 21.05 13.29 -4.56
N PHE A 67 21.52 12.17 -5.11
CA PHE A 67 21.67 10.92 -4.38
C PHE A 67 22.66 11.04 -3.23
N LEU A 68 23.81 11.68 -3.48
CA LEU A 68 24.81 11.97 -2.45
C LEU A 68 24.22 12.90 -1.37
N TYR A 69 23.47 13.93 -1.77
CA TYR A 69 22.80 14.82 -0.82
C TYR A 69 21.81 14.07 0.07
N ILE A 70 20.94 13.24 -0.52
CA ILE A 70 19.96 12.43 0.22
C ILE A 70 20.68 11.46 1.17
N PHE A 71 21.67 10.73 0.66
CA PHE A 71 22.38 9.72 1.42
C PHE A 71 23.20 10.32 2.57
N PHE A 72 23.95 11.41 2.34
CA PHE A 72 24.82 11.99 3.36
C PHE A 72 24.11 12.99 4.26
N LYS A 73 23.26 13.88 3.72
CA LYS A 73 22.60 14.92 4.52
C LYS A 73 21.23 14.49 5.05
N LEU A 74 20.39 13.83 4.24
CA LEU A 74 19.10 13.31 4.71
C LEU A 74 19.21 11.92 5.35
N LYS A 75 20.36 11.25 5.24
CA LYS A 75 20.70 10.01 5.96
C LYS A 75 19.75 8.83 5.71
N TYR A 76 19.10 8.78 4.55
CA TYR A 76 18.30 7.63 4.11
C TYR A 76 18.65 7.25 2.66
N TYR A 77 18.24 6.07 2.20
CA TYR A 77 18.53 5.59 0.85
C TYR A 77 17.58 6.21 -0.20
N PRO A 78 18.04 6.73 -1.35
CA PRO A 78 17.24 7.57 -2.26
C PRO A 78 16.21 6.80 -3.13
N ASN A 79 15.63 5.72 -2.63
CA ASN A 79 14.65 4.90 -3.37
C ASN A 79 13.27 5.56 -3.54
N ASN A 80 13.01 6.66 -2.85
CA ASN A 80 11.83 7.50 -3.10
C ASN A 80 12.06 8.56 -4.20
N TYR A 81 13.29 8.75 -4.69
CA TYR A 81 13.62 9.84 -5.61
C TYR A 81 12.78 9.82 -6.89
N SER A 82 12.64 8.63 -7.51
CA SER A 82 11.83 8.46 -8.73
C SER A 82 10.34 8.50 -8.45
N CYS A 83 9.87 7.73 -7.45
CA CYS A 83 8.46 7.67 -7.10
C CYS A 83 7.90 9.05 -6.72
N CYS A 84 8.61 9.82 -5.89
CA CYS A 84 8.21 11.16 -5.46
C CYS A 84 8.61 12.26 -6.45
N ARG A 85 9.25 11.93 -7.58
CA ARG A 85 9.75 12.87 -8.60
C ARG A 85 10.53 14.03 -7.97
N LEU A 86 11.47 13.73 -7.07
CA LEU A 86 12.13 14.76 -6.24
C LEU A 86 12.88 15.81 -7.07
N TRP A 87 13.27 15.49 -8.31
CA TRP A 87 13.86 16.44 -9.27
C TRP A 87 12.95 17.61 -9.66
N THR A 88 11.63 17.45 -9.50
CA THR A 88 10.61 18.48 -9.74
C THR A 88 10.35 19.36 -8.52
N LYS A 89 10.85 18.96 -7.35
CA LYS A 89 10.59 19.62 -6.07
C LYS A 89 11.78 20.47 -5.64
N SER A 90 11.52 21.58 -4.98
CA SER A 90 12.57 22.35 -4.31
C SER A 90 13.27 21.47 -3.27
N LYS A 91 14.61 21.56 -3.18
CA LYS A 91 15.40 20.86 -2.15
C LYS A 91 14.98 21.23 -0.72
N SER A 92 14.38 22.40 -0.52
CA SER A 92 13.83 22.81 0.79
C SER A 92 12.67 21.92 1.25
N LEU A 93 11.96 21.25 0.34
CA LEU A 93 10.86 20.33 0.67
C LEU A 93 11.35 18.92 1.00
N TRP A 94 12.56 18.54 0.61
CA TRP A 94 13.03 17.16 0.74
C TRP A 94 13.11 16.67 2.19
N PRO A 95 13.50 17.49 3.18
CA PRO A 95 13.45 17.09 4.59
C PRO A 95 12.06 16.75 5.13
N TYR A 96 10.99 17.15 4.42
CA TYR A 96 9.61 16.84 4.79
C TYR A 96 9.11 15.49 4.23
N TYR A 97 9.91 14.86 3.36
CA TYR A 97 9.70 13.47 2.97
C TYR A 97 10.35 12.57 4.00
N TYR A 98 9.58 11.64 4.55
CA TYR A 98 10.08 10.59 5.41
C TYR A 98 10.89 9.57 4.61
N GLY A 99 10.45 9.22 3.39
CA GLY A 99 11.09 8.19 2.57
C GLY A 99 10.60 6.78 2.88
N SER A 100 11.44 5.78 2.58
CA SER A 100 10.99 4.39 2.53
C SER A 100 11.09 3.66 3.87
N ASN A 101 9.96 3.18 4.39
CA ASN A 101 9.93 2.23 5.50
C ASN A 101 10.49 0.83 5.14
N TYR A 102 10.93 0.61 3.89
CA TYR A 102 11.73 -0.56 3.53
C TYR A 102 13.24 -0.34 3.70
N ASP A 103 13.67 0.89 4.00
CA ASP A 103 15.03 1.18 4.43
C ASP A 103 15.25 0.58 5.82
N PRO A 104 16.21 -0.35 6.01
CA PRO A 104 16.55 -0.91 7.32
C PRO A 104 16.58 0.05 8.52
N TYR A 105 17.05 1.28 8.38
CA TYR A 105 17.10 2.22 9.51
C TYR A 105 15.70 2.74 9.87
N GLN A 106 14.91 3.10 8.86
CA GLN A 106 13.52 3.55 9.03
C GLN A 106 12.64 2.41 9.53
N ARG A 107 12.80 1.22 8.93
CA ARG A 107 12.13 -0.01 9.37
C ARG A 107 12.43 -0.34 10.81
N TRP A 108 13.71 -0.28 11.21
CA TRP A 108 14.11 -0.55 12.58
C TRP A 108 13.48 0.45 13.57
N ARG A 109 13.40 1.74 13.22
CA ARG A 109 12.70 2.74 14.05
C ARG A 109 11.21 2.43 14.19
N PHE A 110 10.54 2.06 13.09
CA PHE A 110 9.14 1.60 13.15
C PHE A 110 8.98 0.36 14.02
N GLN A 111 9.82 -0.66 13.84
CA GLN A 111 9.77 -1.90 14.62
C GLN A 111 10.09 -1.71 16.11
N ARG A 112 10.81 -0.65 16.44
CA ARG A 112 11.13 -0.30 17.83
C ARG A 112 10.01 0.51 18.49
N ASN A 113 9.41 1.45 17.77
CA ASN A 113 8.58 2.50 18.37
C ASN A 113 7.08 2.42 18.00
N ILE A 114 6.71 1.72 16.93
CA ILE A 114 5.36 1.74 16.34
C ILE A 114 4.70 0.37 16.37
N TYR A 115 5.43 -0.70 16.04
CA TYR A 115 4.88 -2.04 16.05
C TYR A 115 5.95 -3.09 16.28
N LYS A 116 5.56 -4.26 16.78
CA LYS A 116 6.46 -5.41 16.88
C LYS A 116 6.31 -6.31 15.66
N LYS A 117 7.40 -6.97 15.25
CA LYS A 117 7.40 -7.85 14.07
C LYS A 117 6.45 -9.03 14.23
N GLU A 118 6.30 -9.53 15.45
CA GLU A 118 5.42 -10.64 15.80
C GLU A 118 3.94 -10.29 15.58
N ASN A 119 3.58 -9.01 15.66
CA ASN A 119 2.20 -8.56 15.46
C ASN A 119 1.80 -8.53 13.98
N ILE A 120 2.77 -8.59 13.05
CA ILE A 120 2.51 -8.53 11.60
C ILE A 120 1.60 -9.68 11.15
N VAL A 121 1.77 -10.88 11.71
CA VAL A 121 0.99 -12.08 11.38
C VAL A 121 -0.51 -11.89 11.59
N ILE A 122 -0.90 -11.03 12.53
CA ILE A 122 -2.30 -10.71 12.85
C ILE A 122 -3.01 -10.14 11.62
N PHE A 123 -2.28 -9.37 10.81
CA PHE A 123 -2.82 -8.68 9.64
C PHE A 123 -2.53 -9.44 8.34
N GLU A 124 -1.37 -10.10 8.22
CA GLU A 124 -1.00 -10.86 7.02
C GLU A 124 -1.83 -12.14 6.86
N ASN A 125 -2.18 -12.81 7.96
CA ASN A 125 -3.08 -13.95 7.93
C ASN A 125 -4.53 -13.47 7.81
N LYS A 126 -5.11 -13.59 6.61
CA LYS A 126 -6.46 -13.08 6.31
C LYS A 126 -7.56 -13.72 7.16
N ILE A 127 -7.36 -14.95 7.65
CA ILE A 127 -8.34 -15.63 8.51
C ILE A 127 -8.34 -14.98 9.89
N ILE A 128 -7.15 -14.81 10.49
CA ILE A 128 -7.00 -14.17 11.81
C ILE A 128 -7.53 -12.73 11.75
N CYS A 129 -7.09 -11.97 10.75
CA CYS A 129 -7.50 -10.58 10.55
C CYS A 129 -9.03 -10.47 10.41
N TYR A 130 -9.63 -11.35 9.59
CA TYR A 130 -11.08 -11.40 9.38
C TYR A 130 -11.84 -11.63 10.68
N GLU A 131 -11.46 -12.65 11.48
CA GLU A 131 -12.16 -12.95 12.73
C GLU A 131 -12.05 -11.80 13.75
N LEU A 132 -10.90 -11.13 13.84
CA LEU A 132 -10.75 -9.95 14.70
C LEU A 132 -11.63 -8.79 14.24
N CYS A 133 -11.69 -8.54 12.93
CA CYS A 133 -12.53 -7.48 12.37
C CYS A 133 -14.03 -7.78 12.54
N LYS A 134 -14.42 -9.04 12.32
CA LYS A 134 -15.80 -9.53 12.49
C LYS A 134 -16.27 -9.37 13.92
N ASN A 135 -15.47 -9.81 14.90
CA ASN A 135 -15.79 -9.66 16.33
C ASN A 135 -15.82 -8.20 16.79
N SER A 136 -15.19 -7.29 16.03
CA SER A 136 -15.22 -5.84 16.28
C SER A 136 -16.37 -5.13 15.55
N GLU A 137 -17.24 -5.89 14.89
CA GLU A 137 -18.40 -5.41 14.12
C GLU A 137 -18.00 -4.34 13.09
N PHE A 138 -16.87 -4.53 12.42
CA PHE A 138 -16.49 -3.70 11.29
C PHE A 138 -17.29 -4.10 10.05
N PRO A 139 -17.69 -3.15 9.18
CA PRO A 139 -18.26 -3.46 7.89
C PRO A 139 -17.19 -4.11 7.02
N ILE A 140 -17.24 -5.43 6.89
CA ILE A 140 -16.33 -6.25 6.09
C ILE A 140 -17.15 -7.16 5.16
N PRO A 141 -16.59 -7.63 4.02
CA PRO A 141 -17.27 -8.59 3.16
C PRO A 141 -17.49 -9.90 3.91
N ARG A 142 -18.67 -10.53 3.77
CA ARG A 142 -18.91 -11.83 4.42
C ARG A 142 -17.90 -12.84 3.90
N GLN A 143 -17.26 -13.57 4.82
CA GLN A 143 -16.46 -14.74 4.49
C GLN A 143 -17.30 -15.99 4.66
N TYR A 144 -17.43 -16.75 3.58
CA TYR A 144 -18.14 -18.03 3.57
C TYR A 144 -17.32 -19.14 4.23
N GLY A 145 -16.01 -19.10 4.06
CA GLY A 145 -15.10 -20.04 4.69
C GLY A 145 -13.72 -20.08 4.03
N VAL A 146 -12.94 -21.07 4.46
CA VAL A 146 -11.62 -21.39 3.92
C VAL A 146 -11.73 -22.66 3.10
N ILE A 147 -11.18 -22.66 1.88
CA ILE A 147 -11.06 -23.84 1.02
C ILE A 147 -9.61 -24.31 0.92
N TYR A 148 -9.42 -25.61 0.75
CA TYR A 148 -8.11 -26.24 0.68
C TYR A 148 -7.93 -27.08 -0.59
N PRO A 149 -6.70 -27.20 -1.14
CA PRO A 149 -6.45 -28.02 -2.33
C PRO A 149 -6.82 -29.51 -2.18
N GLN A 150 -6.68 -30.06 -0.97
CA GLN A 150 -6.87 -31.48 -0.68
C GLN A 150 -8.32 -31.92 -0.44
N GLU A 151 -9.28 -30.99 -0.46
CA GLU A 151 -10.71 -31.27 -0.27
C GLU A 151 -11.49 -31.08 -1.57
N ALA A 152 -12.79 -31.40 -1.55
CA ALA A 152 -13.72 -31.11 -2.64
C ALA A 152 -14.03 -29.59 -2.74
N TYR A 153 -13.00 -28.76 -2.95
CA TYR A 153 -13.11 -27.30 -2.95
C TYR A 153 -14.07 -26.77 -4.02
N ARG A 154 -14.20 -27.48 -5.16
CA ARG A 154 -15.14 -27.13 -6.23
C ARG A 154 -16.60 -27.21 -5.74
N ASP A 155 -16.95 -28.26 -5.00
CA ASP A 155 -18.30 -28.40 -4.45
C ASP A 155 -18.58 -27.36 -3.37
N ARG A 156 -17.57 -27.01 -2.57
CA ARG A 156 -17.67 -25.90 -1.62
C ARG A 156 -17.86 -24.56 -2.32
N ILE A 157 -17.13 -24.28 -3.41
CA ILE A 157 -17.34 -23.09 -4.24
C ILE A 157 -18.76 -23.05 -4.80
N ARG A 158 -19.28 -24.18 -5.31
CA ARG A 158 -20.68 -24.27 -5.80
C ARG A 158 -21.67 -23.97 -4.68
N LEU A 159 -21.44 -24.46 -3.46
CA LEU A 159 -22.27 -24.18 -2.29
C LEU A 159 -22.25 -22.69 -1.94
N PHE A 160 -21.07 -22.09 -1.81
CA PHE A 160 -20.93 -20.67 -1.50
C PHE A 160 -21.55 -19.78 -2.60
N MET A 161 -21.45 -20.19 -3.86
CA MET A 161 -22.10 -19.49 -4.98
C MET A 161 -23.63 -19.53 -4.89
N LYS A 162 -24.24 -20.53 -4.23
CA LYS A 162 -25.69 -20.56 -3.99
C LYS A 162 -26.12 -19.61 -2.88
N GLU A 163 -25.24 -19.36 -1.92
CA GLU A 163 -25.49 -18.41 -0.82
C GLU A 163 -25.19 -16.95 -1.20
N SER A 164 -24.45 -16.72 -2.29
CA SER A 164 -24.10 -15.39 -2.77
C SER A 164 -25.28 -14.71 -3.47
N ASP A 165 -25.73 -13.59 -2.92
CA ASP A 165 -26.83 -12.77 -3.46
C ASP A 165 -26.53 -12.21 -4.86
N GLY A 166 -25.24 -12.03 -5.20
CA GLY A 166 -24.79 -11.42 -6.45
C GLY A 166 -24.31 -12.41 -7.52
N GLY A 167 -24.36 -13.72 -7.24
CA GLY A 167 -23.79 -14.75 -8.12
C GLY A 167 -22.30 -14.56 -8.42
N LYS A 168 -21.58 -13.86 -7.53
CA LYS A 168 -20.15 -13.55 -7.62
C LYS A 168 -19.50 -13.66 -6.25
N ILE A 169 -18.36 -14.33 -6.20
CA ILE A 169 -17.54 -14.44 -5.00
C ILE A 169 -16.07 -14.20 -5.35
N ILE A 170 -15.30 -13.76 -4.37
CA ILE A 170 -13.86 -13.57 -4.50
C ILE A 170 -13.13 -14.66 -3.72
N ILE A 171 -12.12 -15.25 -4.36
CA ILE A 171 -11.26 -16.28 -3.75
C ILE A 171 -9.87 -15.67 -3.63
N LYS A 172 -9.33 -15.65 -2.42
CA LYS A 172 -8.03 -15.03 -2.11
C LYS A 172 -7.17 -16.02 -1.33
N VAL A 173 -5.93 -16.25 -1.75
CA VAL A 173 -4.96 -16.99 -0.94
C VAL A 173 -4.78 -16.33 0.44
N TYR A 174 -4.75 -17.12 1.51
CA TYR A 174 -4.85 -16.58 2.86
C TYR A 174 -3.61 -15.74 3.27
N ASP A 175 -2.44 -16.02 2.70
CA ASP A 175 -1.14 -15.40 2.99
C ASP A 175 -0.54 -14.61 1.79
N GLY A 176 -1.28 -14.46 0.69
CA GLY A 176 -0.79 -13.73 -0.48
C GLY A 176 -0.72 -12.21 -0.28
N MET A 177 0.18 -11.56 -1.02
CA MET A 177 0.35 -10.10 -1.04
C MET A 177 0.12 -9.52 -2.43
N GLY A 178 -0.28 -8.25 -2.49
CA GLY A 178 -0.33 -7.48 -3.74
C GLY A 178 -1.33 -8.01 -4.77
N GLY A 179 -2.39 -8.69 -4.35
CA GLY A 179 -3.40 -9.26 -5.24
C GLY A 179 -2.96 -10.52 -6.00
N LYS A 180 -1.76 -11.07 -5.73
CA LYS A 180 -1.35 -12.36 -6.31
C LYS A 180 -2.26 -13.47 -5.78
N GLY A 181 -2.82 -14.26 -6.70
CA GLY A 181 -3.68 -15.40 -6.35
C GLY A 181 -5.14 -15.03 -6.06
N ILE A 182 -5.55 -13.78 -6.31
CA ILE A 182 -6.97 -13.41 -6.29
C ILE A 182 -7.62 -13.88 -7.59
N VAL A 183 -8.76 -14.56 -7.46
CA VAL A 183 -9.65 -14.92 -8.58
C VAL A 183 -11.09 -14.57 -8.24
N VAL A 184 -11.89 -14.28 -9.26
CA VAL A 184 -13.32 -14.01 -9.14
C VAL A 184 -14.07 -15.19 -9.72
N ALA A 185 -14.87 -15.87 -8.91
CA ALA A 185 -15.81 -16.86 -9.42
C ALA A 185 -17.17 -16.21 -9.64
N TYR A 186 -17.83 -16.52 -10.75
CA TYR A 186 -19.15 -15.98 -11.07
C TYR A 186 -20.02 -17.04 -11.77
N ARG A 187 -21.33 -16.91 -11.60
CA ARG A 187 -22.31 -17.77 -12.28
C ARG A 187 -22.73 -17.15 -13.61
N ASP A 188 -22.78 -17.96 -14.65
CA ASP A 188 -23.41 -17.63 -15.93
C ASP A 188 -24.27 -18.83 -16.38
N GLY A 189 -25.60 -18.65 -16.34
CA GLY A 189 -26.56 -19.75 -16.45
C GLY A 189 -26.42 -20.77 -15.30
N HIS A 190 -26.23 -22.03 -15.66
CA HIS A 190 -26.01 -23.13 -14.70
C HIS A 190 -24.54 -23.38 -14.38
N GLU A 191 -23.63 -22.76 -15.14
CA GLU A 191 -22.20 -22.97 -15.03
C GLU A 191 -21.55 -21.93 -14.11
N VAL A 192 -20.43 -22.33 -13.50
CA VAL A 192 -19.59 -21.45 -12.70
C VAL A 192 -18.26 -21.26 -13.42
N PHE A 193 -17.92 -20.00 -13.66
CA PHE A 193 -16.65 -19.60 -14.27
C PHE A 193 -15.74 -18.98 -13.23
N VAL A 194 -14.44 -19.15 -13.42
CA VAL A 194 -13.40 -18.54 -12.60
C VAL A 194 -12.54 -17.64 -13.49
N LYS A 195 -12.49 -16.36 -13.14
CA LYS A 195 -11.69 -15.35 -13.81
C LYS A 195 -10.46 -15.02 -12.99
N ARG A 196 -9.31 -15.06 -13.65
CA ARG A 196 -8.02 -14.59 -13.14
C ARG A 196 -7.43 -13.60 -14.14
N LYS A 197 -7.48 -12.30 -13.80
CA LYS A 197 -7.10 -11.23 -14.75
C LYS A 197 -7.88 -11.38 -16.05
N SER A 198 -7.23 -11.51 -17.20
CA SER A 198 -7.86 -11.68 -18.51
C SER A 198 -8.21 -13.12 -18.87
N VAL A 199 -7.85 -14.10 -18.02
CA VAL A 199 -8.07 -15.53 -18.29
C VAL A 199 -9.33 -15.98 -17.57
N VAL A 200 -10.21 -16.68 -18.29
CA VAL A 200 -11.43 -17.28 -17.77
C VAL A 200 -11.38 -18.78 -18.04
N CYS A 201 -11.72 -19.60 -17.05
CA CYS A 201 -11.92 -21.03 -17.18
C CYS A 201 -13.20 -21.45 -16.46
N THR A 202 -13.67 -22.66 -16.73
CA THR A 202 -14.74 -23.27 -15.94
C THR A 202 -14.26 -23.62 -14.53
N LEU A 203 -15.19 -23.82 -13.59
CA LEU A 203 -14.84 -24.27 -12.24
C LEU A 203 -14.18 -25.66 -12.24
N ASP A 204 -14.54 -26.52 -13.18
CA ASP A 204 -13.93 -27.86 -13.29
C ASP A 204 -12.48 -27.78 -13.76
N GLU A 205 -12.12 -26.80 -14.59
CA GLU A 205 -10.74 -26.52 -15.01
C GLU A 205 -9.93 -25.71 -13.98
N PHE A 206 -10.59 -25.12 -12.98
CA PHE A 206 -9.93 -24.28 -11.99
C PHE A 206 -9.14 -25.11 -10.99
N GLU A 207 -7.81 -24.91 -10.97
CA GLU A 207 -6.91 -25.56 -10.01
C GLU A 207 -6.55 -24.65 -8.84
N LEU A 208 -6.95 -25.09 -7.63
CA LEU A 208 -6.56 -24.46 -6.38
C LEU A 208 -5.23 -25.04 -5.87
N ASN A 209 -4.16 -24.24 -5.89
CA ASN A 209 -2.82 -24.68 -5.49
C ASN A 209 -2.46 -24.38 -4.02
N HIS A 210 -3.19 -23.46 -3.39
CA HIS A 210 -2.93 -23.02 -2.02
C HIS A 210 -4.26 -22.84 -1.27
N PRO A 211 -4.27 -22.95 0.08
CA PRO A 211 -5.44 -22.61 0.86
C PRO A 211 -5.90 -21.18 0.58
N ALA A 212 -7.21 -20.99 0.48
CA ALA A 212 -7.80 -19.71 0.13
C ALA A 212 -9.04 -19.43 0.95
N ILE A 213 -9.29 -18.16 1.22
CA ILE A 213 -10.56 -17.68 1.76
C ILE A 213 -11.54 -17.40 0.61
N VAL A 214 -12.82 -17.62 0.88
CA VAL A 214 -13.91 -17.29 -0.03
C VAL A 214 -14.78 -16.22 0.61
N GLN A 215 -14.92 -15.08 -0.07
CA GLN A 215 -15.64 -13.91 0.42
C GLN A 215 -16.66 -13.40 -0.60
N ASP A 216 -17.59 -12.57 -0.14
CA ASP A 216 -18.44 -11.78 -1.02
C ASP A 216 -17.63 -10.93 -1.98
N TYR A 217 -18.15 -10.83 -3.22
CA TYR A 217 -17.68 -9.83 -4.16
C TYR A 217 -18.31 -8.48 -3.78
N VAL A 218 -17.47 -7.51 -3.42
CA VAL A 218 -17.92 -6.16 -3.06
C VAL A 218 -18.23 -5.35 -4.31
N ARG A 219 -19.47 -4.86 -4.42
CA ARG A 219 -19.85 -3.89 -5.43
C ARG A 219 -19.57 -2.48 -4.90
N GLN A 220 -18.68 -1.76 -5.59
CA GLN A 220 -18.35 -0.40 -5.23
C GLN A 220 -19.42 0.60 -5.70
N HIS A 221 -19.36 1.80 -5.14
CA HIS A 221 -20.24 2.91 -5.44
C HIS A 221 -20.13 3.33 -6.92
N PRO A 222 -21.25 3.61 -7.63
CA PRO A 222 -21.28 3.93 -9.06
C PRO A 222 -20.34 5.07 -9.47
N SER A 223 -20.15 6.08 -8.63
CA SER A 223 -19.23 7.20 -8.93
C SER A 223 -17.78 6.77 -9.06
N LEU A 224 -17.36 5.71 -8.36
CA LEU A 224 -16.02 5.14 -8.47
C LEU A 224 -15.96 4.05 -9.55
N GLU A 225 -17.05 3.28 -9.71
CA GLU A 225 -17.21 2.28 -10.78
C GLU A 225 -17.09 2.88 -12.18
N ALA A 226 -17.53 4.13 -12.35
CA ALA A 226 -17.38 4.87 -13.60
C ALA A 226 -15.91 5.04 -14.04
N TYR A 227 -14.95 5.07 -13.09
CA TYR A 227 -13.53 5.18 -13.41
C TYR A 227 -12.95 3.83 -13.84
N SER A 228 -13.25 2.78 -13.09
CA SER A 228 -12.78 1.42 -13.35
C SER A 228 -13.69 0.39 -12.69
N PRO A 229 -14.02 -0.73 -13.35
CA PRO A 229 -14.85 -1.79 -12.78
C PRO A 229 -14.13 -2.61 -11.68
N SER A 230 -12.82 -2.44 -11.49
CA SER A 230 -12.11 -3.05 -10.35
C SER A 230 -12.63 -2.52 -9.02
N CYS A 231 -12.47 -3.30 -7.94
CA CYS A 231 -12.70 -2.80 -6.59
C CYS A 231 -11.66 -1.71 -6.25
N ASN A 232 -12.02 -0.45 -6.47
CA ASN A 232 -11.19 0.72 -6.22
C ASN A 232 -11.23 1.04 -4.73
N THR A 233 -10.09 0.90 -4.07
CA THR A 233 -9.98 1.12 -2.63
C THR A 233 -9.27 2.42 -2.31
N VAL A 234 -9.73 3.05 -1.24
CA VAL A 234 -9.08 4.17 -0.59
C VAL A 234 -8.13 3.61 0.45
N ARG A 235 -6.82 3.81 0.25
CA ARG A 235 -5.80 3.56 1.27
C ARG A 235 -5.79 4.73 2.24
N VAL A 236 -6.16 4.48 3.48
CA VAL A 236 -6.05 5.44 4.59
C VAL A 236 -4.91 5.00 5.49
N VAL A 237 -3.93 5.86 5.70
CA VAL A 237 -2.84 5.57 6.63
C VAL A 237 -3.11 6.28 7.96
N THR A 238 -3.29 5.48 9.00
CA THR A 238 -3.61 5.92 10.35
C THR A 238 -2.40 5.79 11.26
N LEU A 239 -2.27 6.70 12.23
CA LEU A 239 -1.26 6.70 13.27
C LEU A 239 -1.94 7.00 14.63
N LEU A 240 -1.94 6.04 15.54
CA LEU A 240 -2.37 6.26 16.92
C LEU A 240 -1.36 7.18 17.62
N LYS A 241 -1.82 8.28 18.22
CA LYS A 241 -0.93 9.19 18.97
C LYS A 241 -0.26 8.48 20.14
N ARG A 242 0.97 8.88 20.49
CA ARG A 242 1.79 8.22 21.51
C ARG A 242 1.18 8.26 22.91
N ASP A 243 0.48 9.34 23.22
CA ASP A 243 -0.29 9.51 24.46
C ASP A 243 -1.63 8.75 24.46
N CYS A 244 -1.97 8.09 23.35
CA CYS A 244 -3.26 7.44 23.13
C CYS A 244 -4.43 8.42 23.37
N SER A 245 -4.35 9.66 22.87
CA SER A 245 -5.43 10.64 22.92
C SER A 245 -6.34 10.63 21.68
N ASP A 246 -5.79 10.34 20.51
CA ASP A 246 -6.51 10.33 19.23
C ASP A 246 -5.77 9.48 18.18
N VAL A 247 -6.42 9.25 17.05
CA VAL A 247 -5.84 8.67 15.84
C VAL A 247 -5.72 9.75 14.77
N LEU A 248 -4.50 9.96 14.27
CA LEU A 248 -4.22 10.81 13.12
C LEU A 248 -4.38 10.03 11.81
N ILE A 249 -4.97 10.64 10.79
CA ILE A 249 -4.83 10.18 9.41
C ILE A 249 -3.64 10.92 8.83
N ILE A 250 -2.52 10.24 8.60
CA ILE A 250 -1.28 10.87 8.12
C ILE A 250 -1.31 11.14 6.61
N GLY A 251 -2.19 10.45 5.90
CA GLY A 251 -2.53 10.72 4.51
C GLY A 251 -3.43 9.63 3.93
N ALA A 252 -3.99 9.91 2.76
CA ALA A 252 -4.85 8.98 2.05
C ALA A 252 -4.66 9.09 0.53
N PHE A 253 -4.94 7.99 -0.17
CA PHE A 253 -4.99 7.97 -1.63
C PHE A 253 -5.97 6.91 -2.12
N ILE A 254 -6.67 7.18 -3.22
CA ILE A 254 -7.52 6.21 -3.91
C ILE A 254 -6.73 5.54 -5.02
N ARG A 255 -6.96 4.24 -5.21
CA ARG A 255 -6.37 3.43 -6.28
C ARG A 255 -7.41 3.08 -7.33
N PHE A 256 -7.01 3.07 -8.60
CA PHE A 256 -7.83 2.66 -9.73
C PHE A 256 -7.13 1.58 -10.55
N GLY A 257 -7.86 0.51 -10.88
CA GLY A 257 -7.39 -0.50 -11.82
C GLY A 257 -7.37 0.04 -13.24
N VAL A 258 -6.34 -0.31 -14.02
CA VAL A 258 -6.22 0.06 -15.44
C VAL A 258 -6.43 -1.17 -16.31
N GLY A 259 -7.21 -1.00 -17.38
CA GLY A 259 -7.52 -2.06 -18.35
C GLY A 259 -8.50 -3.09 -17.79
N ALA A 260 -8.32 -4.37 -18.14
CA ALA A 260 -9.18 -5.46 -17.71
C ALA A 260 -8.83 -6.03 -16.31
N SER A 261 -8.00 -5.32 -15.53
CA SER A 261 -7.62 -5.76 -14.18
C SER A 261 -8.82 -5.64 -13.24
N ASP A 262 -9.19 -6.72 -12.56
CA ASP A 262 -10.18 -6.69 -11.47
C ASP A 262 -9.58 -6.16 -10.15
N ILE A 263 -8.28 -5.83 -10.14
CA ILE A 263 -7.50 -5.41 -8.97
C ILE A 263 -6.92 -4.00 -9.22
N ASP A 264 -6.98 -3.13 -8.22
CA ASP A 264 -6.56 -1.72 -8.24
C ASP A 264 -5.09 -1.49 -7.82
N ASN A 265 -4.34 -2.56 -7.54
CA ASN A 265 -2.99 -2.47 -6.98
C ASN A 265 -2.01 -1.74 -7.94
N LEU A 266 -1.39 -0.65 -7.46
CA LEU A 266 -0.40 0.14 -8.23
C LEU A 266 0.72 -0.73 -8.81
N SER A 267 1.25 -1.66 -8.00
CA SER A 267 2.36 -2.53 -8.43
C SER A 267 1.95 -3.54 -9.50
N SER A 268 0.65 -3.69 -9.77
CA SER A 268 0.06 -4.54 -10.81
C SER A 268 -0.43 -3.75 -12.03
N GLY A 269 -0.04 -2.48 -12.16
CA GLY A 269 -0.39 -1.62 -13.31
C GLY A 269 -1.55 -0.65 -13.06
N GLY A 270 -2.05 -0.56 -11.82
CA GLY A 270 -3.01 0.47 -11.43
C GLY A 270 -2.38 1.86 -11.30
N ILE A 271 -3.24 2.87 -11.12
CA ILE A 271 -2.86 4.25 -10.81
C ILE A 271 -3.46 4.68 -9.47
N ALA A 272 -2.91 5.72 -8.85
CA ALA A 272 -3.45 6.26 -7.62
C ALA A 272 -3.41 7.79 -7.57
N ALA A 273 -4.42 8.37 -6.93
CA ALA A 273 -4.53 9.81 -6.70
C ALA A 273 -4.62 10.10 -5.21
N GLY A 274 -3.88 11.11 -4.74
CA GLY A 274 -3.98 11.57 -3.36
C GLY A 274 -5.40 12.03 -3.03
N VAL A 275 -5.80 11.86 -1.77
CA VAL A 275 -7.10 12.33 -1.25
C VAL A 275 -6.81 13.33 -0.14
N ASP A 276 -7.33 14.54 -0.28
CA ASP A 276 -7.26 15.55 0.77
C ASP A 276 -7.94 15.05 2.04
N VAL A 277 -7.19 15.02 3.14
CA VAL A 277 -7.68 14.41 4.39
C VAL A 277 -8.79 15.24 5.04
N ALA A 278 -8.79 16.56 4.81
CA ALA A 278 -9.78 17.46 5.41
C ALA A 278 -11.13 17.39 4.69
N SER A 279 -11.13 17.31 3.35
CA SER A 279 -12.35 17.40 2.54
C SER A 279 -12.81 16.08 1.91
N GLY A 280 -11.92 15.10 1.75
CA GLY A 280 -12.18 13.90 0.95
C GLY A 280 -12.12 14.13 -0.56
N GLY A 281 -11.70 15.33 -1.00
CA GLY A 281 -11.48 15.64 -2.40
C GLY A 281 -10.26 14.91 -2.96
N VAL A 282 -10.42 14.32 -4.14
CA VAL A 282 -9.31 13.67 -4.86
C VAL A 282 -8.48 14.73 -5.57
N PHE A 283 -7.16 14.61 -5.51
CA PHE A 283 -6.25 15.51 -6.21
C PHE A 283 -6.41 15.41 -7.73
N ASP A 284 -6.15 16.51 -8.42
CA ASP A 284 -6.36 16.66 -9.87
C ASP A 284 -5.54 15.69 -10.75
N THR A 285 -4.55 15.01 -10.17
CA THR A 285 -3.70 14.05 -10.90
C THR A 285 -3.53 12.74 -10.15
N ALA A 286 -3.59 11.64 -10.89
CA ALA A 286 -3.13 10.32 -10.47
C ALA A 286 -1.69 10.04 -10.97
N VAL A 287 -1.07 9.04 -10.37
CA VAL A 287 0.28 8.56 -10.72
C VAL A 287 0.33 7.03 -10.76
N ASP A 288 1.17 6.48 -11.64
CA ASP A 288 1.48 5.05 -11.64
C ASP A 288 2.79 4.76 -10.88
N TYR A 289 3.13 3.49 -10.72
CA TYR A 289 4.36 3.07 -10.07
C TYR A 289 5.64 3.52 -10.81
N ALA A 290 5.56 3.85 -12.11
CA ALA A 290 6.68 4.36 -12.89
C ALA A 290 6.86 5.90 -12.74
N GLY A 291 5.96 6.56 -12.01
CA GLY A 291 5.94 8.00 -11.81
C GLY A 291 5.37 8.78 -13.00
N ASN A 292 4.67 8.12 -13.93
CA ASN A 292 3.86 8.81 -14.94
C ASN A 292 2.69 9.52 -14.25
N VAL A 293 2.24 10.63 -14.82
CA VAL A 293 1.20 11.51 -14.24
C VAL A 293 0.01 11.57 -15.18
N TYR A 294 -1.18 11.48 -14.61
CA TYR A 294 -2.43 11.41 -15.36
C TYR A 294 -3.42 12.42 -14.78
N SER A 295 -3.90 13.37 -15.60
CA SER A 295 -5.01 14.25 -15.22
C SER A 295 -6.39 13.57 -15.35
N GLN A 296 -6.43 12.46 -16.09
CA GLN A 296 -7.62 11.66 -16.35
C GLN A 296 -7.28 10.17 -16.31
N HIS A 297 -8.25 9.33 -15.99
CA HIS A 297 -8.05 7.88 -16.01
C HIS A 297 -7.74 7.40 -17.44
N PRO A 298 -6.70 6.57 -17.66
CA PRO A 298 -6.17 6.27 -18.99
C PRO A 298 -7.11 5.44 -19.87
N VAL A 299 -8.15 4.82 -19.30
CA VAL A 299 -9.12 3.99 -20.05
C VAL A 299 -10.47 4.69 -20.16
N SER A 300 -11.10 5.01 -19.03
CA SER A 300 -12.40 5.69 -18.98
C SER A 300 -12.34 7.17 -19.35
N THR A 301 -11.15 7.78 -19.41
CA THR A 301 -10.91 9.20 -19.76
C THR A 301 -11.55 10.22 -18.82
N LEU A 302 -12.13 9.78 -17.69
CA LEU A 302 -12.70 10.66 -16.68
C LEU A 302 -11.61 11.45 -15.95
N CYS A 303 -11.84 12.75 -15.76
CA CYS A 303 -10.93 13.63 -15.01
C CYS A 303 -10.96 13.32 -13.51
N PHE A 304 -9.82 13.42 -12.83
CA PHE A 304 -9.78 13.33 -11.36
C PHE A 304 -10.19 14.64 -10.68
N LYS A 305 -9.99 15.76 -11.36
CA LYS A 305 -10.40 17.08 -10.87
C LYS A 305 -11.89 17.10 -10.55
N GLY A 306 -12.22 17.48 -9.31
CA GLY A 306 -13.60 17.55 -8.82
C GLY A 306 -14.18 16.23 -8.32
N LEU A 307 -13.45 15.11 -8.45
CA LEU A 307 -13.84 13.86 -7.81
C LEU A 307 -13.72 13.99 -6.29
N SER A 308 -14.72 13.52 -5.56
CA SER A 308 -14.68 13.41 -4.10
C SER A 308 -15.05 11.99 -3.69
N ILE A 309 -14.44 11.50 -2.62
CA ILE A 309 -14.74 10.17 -2.08
C ILE A 309 -16.13 10.20 -1.42
N PRO A 310 -17.10 9.41 -1.89
CA PRO A 310 -18.40 9.31 -1.22
C PRO A 310 -18.23 8.79 0.20
N TYR A 311 -19.08 9.24 1.13
CA TYR A 311 -19.05 8.81 2.52
C TYR A 311 -17.71 9.08 3.25
N TRP A 312 -17.00 10.14 2.87
CA TRP A 312 -15.67 10.47 3.43
C TRP A 312 -15.66 10.55 4.96
N GLU A 313 -16.64 11.24 5.56
CA GLU A 313 -16.73 11.36 7.01
C GLU A 313 -16.91 9.99 7.69
N GLN A 314 -17.79 9.12 7.17
CA GLN A 314 -17.94 7.76 7.71
C GLN A 314 -16.67 6.94 7.53
N LEU A 315 -15.97 7.10 6.41
CA LEU A 315 -14.69 6.45 6.14
C LEU A 315 -13.62 6.87 7.16
N VAL A 316 -13.54 8.16 7.49
CA VAL A 316 -12.62 8.68 8.52
C VAL A 316 -12.97 8.10 9.89
N VAL A 317 -14.25 8.10 10.27
CA VAL A 317 -14.72 7.52 11.54
C VAL A 317 -14.38 6.02 11.63
N LEU A 318 -14.68 5.26 10.56
CA LEU A 318 -14.35 3.85 10.47
C LEU A 318 -12.84 3.61 10.62
N SER A 319 -12.02 4.40 9.90
CA SER A 319 -10.57 4.29 9.94
C SER A 319 -10.01 4.49 11.35
N LYS A 320 -10.50 5.52 12.06
CA LYS A 320 -10.12 5.75 13.46
C LYS A 320 -10.58 4.60 14.37
N LYS A 321 -11.81 4.12 14.21
CA LYS A 321 -12.36 2.97 14.99
C LYS A 321 -11.48 1.72 14.81
N ILE A 322 -11.06 1.42 13.58
CA ILE A 322 -10.18 0.29 13.28
C ILE A 322 -8.82 0.45 13.98
N GLN A 323 -8.17 1.61 13.87
CA GLN A 323 -6.88 1.83 14.52
C GLN A 323 -6.97 1.72 16.06
N TRP A 324 -8.06 2.17 16.66
CA TRP A 324 -8.31 2.05 18.09
C TRP A 324 -8.45 0.60 18.57
N GLN A 325 -8.95 -0.29 17.72
CA GLN A 325 -9.08 -1.71 18.03
C GLN A 325 -7.74 -2.45 18.09
N PHE A 326 -6.70 -1.90 17.45
CA PHE A 326 -5.37 -2.48 17.40
C PHE A 326 -4.31 -1.56 18.03
N PRO A 327 -4.44 -1.18 19.31
CA PRO A 327 -3.57 -0.19 19.92
C PRO A 327 -2.14 -0.70 20.11
N PHE A 328 -1.88 -2.00 19.97
CA PHE A 328 -0.53 -2.58 19.99
C PHE A 328 0.25 -2.35 18.68
N HIS A 329 -0.40 -1.86 17.63
CA HIS A 329 0.18 -1.62 16.31
C HIS A 329 -0.17 -0.21 15.86
N LYS A 330 0.73 0.76 16.11
CA LYS A 330 0.39 2.19 16.10
C LYS A 330 0.18 2.78 14.71
N LEU A 331 0.55 2.09 13.64
CA LEU A 331 0.45 2.57 12.26
C LEU A 331 -0.22 1.51 11.40
N LEU A 332 -1.35 1.81 10.78
CA LEU A 332 -2.06 0.89 9.89
C LEU A 332 -2.38 1.55 8.54
N GLY A 333 -2.22 0.78 7.46
CA GLY A 333 -2.77 1.11 6.14
C GLY A 333 -4.08 0.38 5.89
N LEU A 334 -5.18 1.09 5.84
CA LEU A 334 -6.51 0.51 5.68
C LEU A 334 -6.93 0.63 4.22
N ASP A 335 -7.22 -0.50 3.58
CA ASP A 335 -7.83 -0.53 2.25
C ASP A 335 -9.34 -0.63 2.40
N ILE A 336 -10.03 0.46 2.06
CA ILE A 336 -11.48 0.59 2.23
C ILE A 336 -12.14 0.77 0.86
N CYS A 337 -13.10 -0.07 0.53
CA CYS A 337 -13.96 0.10 -0.65
C CYS A 337 -15.20 0.90 -0.24
N ILE A 338 -15.66 1.79 -1.11
CA ILE A 338 -16.90 2.54 -0.89
C ILE A 338 -18.01 1.87 -1.65
N THR A 339 -19.09 1.51 -0.97
CA THR A 339 -20.29 0.89 -1.54
C THR A 339 -21.46 1.86 -1.48
N ASP A 340 -22.60 1.51 -2.08
CA ASP A 340 -23.84 2.29 -1.95
C ASP A 340 -24.32 2.44 -0.50
N SER A 341 -23.96 1.48 0.36
CA SER A 341 -24.33 1.47 1.79
C SER A 341 -23.24 2.07 2.70
N GLY A 342 -22.15 2.59 2.13
CA GLY A 342 -21.04 3.19 2.89
C GLY A 342 -19.71 2.41 2.80
N PRO A 343 -18.73 2.78 3.62
CA PRO A 343 -17.38 2.21 3.57
C PRO A 343 -17.32 0.79 4.11
N VAL A 344 -16.60 -0.08 3.39
CA VAL A 344 -16.36 -1.49 3.73
C VAL A 344 -14.85 -1.74 3.76
N LEU A 345 -14.34 -2.25 4.87
CA LEU A 345 -12.94 -2.60 5.06
C LEU A 345 -12.61 -3.88 4.26
N ILE A 346 -11.64 -3.77 3.35
CA ILE A 346 -11.20 -4.87 2.49
C ILE A 346 -9.94 -5.55 3.05
N GLU A 347 -8.97 -4.76 3.52
CA GLU A 347 -7.69 -5.26 4.01
C GLU A 347 -7.05 -4.28 5.00
N ILE A 348 -6.38 -4.82 6.02
CA ILE A 348 -5.51 -4.05 6.92
C ILE A 348 -4.06 -4.40 6.59
N ASN A 349 -3.27 -3.38 6.28
CA ASN A 349 -1.84 -3.48 6.00
C ASN A 349 -1.07 -3.05 7.26
N SER A 350 -0.30 -3.97 7.84
CA SER A 350 0.53 -3.73 9.03
C SER A 350 1.74 -2.83 8.76
N GLU A 351 2.25 -2.84 7.53
CA GLU A 351 3.38 -2.02 7.08
C GLU A 351 2.99 -1.23 5.83
N PRO A 352 2.17 -0.16 5.96
CA PRO A 352 1.78 0.65 4.81
C PRO A 352 3.00 1.21 4.07
N ASP A 353 2.94 1.22 2.74
CA ASP A 353 4.02 1.75 1.91
C ASP A 353 4.06 3.28 1.98
N MET A 354 5.06 3.79 2.72
CA MET A 354 5.23 5.23 2.91
C MET A 354 5.66 5.95 1.63
N VAL A 355 6.34 5.26 0.71
CA VAL A 355 6.74 5.86 -0.57
C VAL A 355 5.53 6.03 -1.47
N ALA A 356 4.64 5.03 -1.53
CA ALA A 356 3.39 5.13 -2.29
C ALA A 356 2.49 6.25 -1.73
N LEU A 357 2.44 6.40 -0.40
CA LEU A 357 1.75 7.51 0.24
C LEU A 357 2.34 8.86 -0.17
N GLU A 358 3.65 9.04 -0.04
CA GLU A 358 4.30 10.32 -0.35
C GLU A 358 4.33 10.66 -1.84
N MET A 359 4.32 9.64 -2.70
CA MET A 359 4.22 9.78 -4.15
C MET A 359 2.86 10.36 -4.56
N THR A 360 1.79 9.97 -3.89
CA THR A 360 0.40 10.34 -4.23
C THR A 360 -0.09 11.56 -3.45
N TYR A 361 0.16 11.58 -2.14
CA TYR A 361 -0.30 12.61 -1.22
C TYR A 361 0.69 13.78 -1.07
N GLY A 362 1.97 13.53 -1.34
CA GLY A 362 3.04 14.48 -1.10
C GLY A 362 3.73 14.29 0.26
N PRO A 363 4.63 15.21 0.63
CA PRO A 363 5.46 15.07 1.84
C PRO A 363 4.61 15.13 3.11
N ILE A 364 4.55 14.02 3.84
CA ILE A 364 3.65 13.89 5.00
C ILE A 364 4.08 14.76 6.19
N LEU A 365 5.37 15.06 6.33
CA LEU A 365 5.88 15.87 7.45
C LEU A 365 5.63 17.37 7.24
N LEU A 366 5.06 17.80 6.10
CA LEU A 366 4.59 19.19 5.95
C LEU A 366 3.39 19.49 6.85
N ARG A 367 2.65 18.46 7.26
CA ARG A 367 1.59 18.60 8.25
C ARG A 367 2.20 18.59 9.64
N GLU A 368 2.10 19.71 10.34
CA GLU A 368 2.73 19.92 11.65
C GLU A 368 2.30 18.87 12.69
N GLU A 369 1.03 18.48 12.69
CA GLU A 369 0.51 17.41 13.56
C GLU A 369 1.19 16.06 13.31
N VAL A 370 1.45 15.72 12.04
CA VAL A 370 2.13 14.48 11.65
C VAL A 370 3.60 14.56 12.05
N TYR A 371 4.25 15.69 11.79
CA TYR A 371 5.63 15.92 12.21
C TYR A 371 5.80 15.79 13.73
N ASN A 372 4.91 16.43 14.52
CA ASN A 372 4.95 16.38 15.97
C ASN A 372 4.77 14.96 16.49
N GLU A 373 3.88 14.18 15.88
CA GLU A 373 3.68 12.78 16.27
C GLU A 373 4.88 11.89 15.87
N PHE A 374 5.44 12.09 14.68
CA PHE A 374 6.67 11.39 14.27
C PHE A 374 7.85 11.75 15.19
N LYS A 375 7.92 12.99 15.67
CA LYS A 375 8.89 13.42 16.68
C LYS A 375 8.63 12.73 18.01
N SER A 376 7.37 12.67 18.44
CA SER A 376 6.94 12.01 19.67
C SER A 376 7.42 10.56 19.69
N TYR A 377 7.30 9.83 18.58
CA TYR A 377 7.72 8.43 18.46
C TYR A 377 9.21 8.23 18.14
N ASP A 378 10.03 9.28 18.15
CA ASP A 378 11.44 9.21 17.70
C ASP A 378 11.57 8.54 16.31
N LEU A 379 10.80 9.01 15.33
CA LEU A 379 10.87 8.53 13.95
C LEU A 379 11.74 9.45 13.07
N LEU A 380 11.95 10.70 13.45
CA LEU A 380 12.69 11.67 12.63
C LEU A 380 14.16 11.25 12.45
N LEU A 381 14.60 11.15 11.19
CA LEU A 381 15.82 10.42 10.79
C LEU A 381 17.10 11.23 10.97
N ASN A 382 17.02 12.53 10.75
CA ASN A 382 18.17 13.40 10.58
C ASN A 382 17.93 14.79 11.17
N GLU A 383 19.00 15.54 11.39
CA GLU A 383 18.94 16.90 11.92
C GLU A 383 18.04 17.84 11.09
N PRO A 384 18.13 17.89 9.74
CA PRO A 384 17.16 18.65 8.93
C PRO A 384 15.70 18.33 9.24
N SER A 385 15.34 17.04 9.29
CA SER A 385 14.00 16.58 9.61
C SER A 385 13.59 16.85 11.05
N ARG A 386 14.53 17.07 11.98
CA ARG A 386 14.23 17.43 13.38
C ARG A 386 14.01 18.93 13.58
N ASN A 387 14.48 19.74 12.65
CA ASN A 387 14.44 21.19 12.71
C ASN A 387 13.62 21.78 11.54
N LEU A 388 12.53 21.10 11.17
CA LEU A 388 11.60 21.61 10.16
C LEU A 388 10.95 22.91 10.66
N LYS A 389 10.67 23.82 9.73
CA LYS A 389 10.07 25.12 10.03
C LYS A 389 8.65 25.13 9.52
N PHE A 390 7.69 25.35 10.41
CA PHE A 390 6.30 25.56 10.05
C PHE A 390 6.04 27.06 10.05
N CYS A 391 5.39 27.59 9.02
CA CYS A 391 4.88 28.96 9.09
C CYS A 391 3.78 28.98 10.14
N THR A 392 3.94 29.79 11.19
CA THR A 392 2.82 30.12 12.07
C THR A 392 1.84 30.95 11.23
N ASN A 393 0.67 30.38 10.95
CA ASN A 393 -0.45 31.11 10.36
C ASN A 393 -0.96 32.19 11.31
#